data_AF-A0A0C9TK87-F1
#
_entry.id   AF-A0A0C9TK87-F1
#
_cell.length_a   1.000
_cell.length_b   1.000
_cell.length_c   1.000
_cell.angle_alpha   90.00
_cell.angle_beta   90.00
_cell.angle_gamma   90.00
#
_symmetry.space_group_name_H-M   'P 1'
#
loop_
_entity.id
_entity.type
_entity.pdbx_description
1 polymer ?
#
loop_
_entity_poly.entity_id
_entity_poly.type
_entity_poly.pdbx_seq_one_letter_code
_entity_poly.pdbx_strand_id
1 'polypeptide(L)'
;TLQPPREDDIEELLLQIMSDEFEVVLEDDSSAAVSKDIVKLFRSVCTGDGTLVKELEAQAERIKGKTPQYEVGAGSGSDWEDEDDEDGESGSEDGEGEGDVPQLLDRSGGGGREEPEVDEDGFTKVKKGRR
;
A
#
# COMPACT_ATOMS: atom_id res chain seq x y z
N THR A 1 4.34 -27.81 27.19
CA THR A 1 4.74 -27.19 25.92
C THR A 1 3.47 -26.86 25.17
N LEU A 2 3.38 -25.66 24.57
CA LEU A 2 2.21 -25.32 23.75
C LEU A 2 2.21 -26.22 22.52
N GLN A 3 1.08 -26.86 22.23
CA GLN A 3 0.93 -27.65 21.02
C GLN A 3 0.69 -26.69 19.85
N PRO A 4 1.43 -26.82 18.74
CA PRO A 4 1.17 -26.00 17.57
C PRO A 4 -0.22 -26.30 17.01
N PRO A 5 -0.94 -25.28 16.50
CA PRO A 5 -2.15 -25.51 15.72
C PRO A 5 -1.86 -26.41 14.52
N ARG A 6 -2.88 -27.11 14.03
CA ARG A 6 -2.76 -27.86 12.78
C ARG A 6 -2.79 -26.86 11.62
N GLU A 7 -2.02 -27.19 10.60
CA GLU A 7 -1.88 -26.37 9.39
C GLU A 7 -3.22 -26.23 8.67
N ASP A 8 -3.93 -27.35 8.47
CA ASP A 8 -5.26 -27.40 7.85
C ASP A 8 -6.28 -26.50 8.59
N ASP A 9 -6.23 -26.50 9.93
CA ASP A 9 -7.13 -25.67 10.76
C ASP A 9 -6.87 -24.15 10.53
N ILE A 10 -5.62 -23.74 10.24
CA ILE A 10 -5.28 -22.35 9.91
C ILE A 10 -5.69 -22.03 8.47
N GLU A 11 -5.46 -22.95 7.55
CA GLU A 11 -5.79 -22.76 6.14
C GLU A 11 -7.30 -22.57 5.95
N GLU A 12 -8.12 -23.43 6.56
CA GLU A 12 -9.58 -23.33 6.53
C GLU A 12 -10.05 -21.98 7.09
N LEU A 13 -9.42 -21.50 8.17
CA LEU A 13 -9.72 -20.20 8.75
C LEU A 13 -9.38 -19.04 7.80
N LEU A 14 -8.21 -19.08 7.15
CA LEU A 14 -7.82 -18.06 6.17
C LEU A 14 -8.77 -18.04 4.98
N LEU A 15 -9.12 -19.21 4.43
CA LEU A 15 -10.07 -19.33 3.34
C LEU A 15 -11.45 -18.81 3.73
N GLN A 16 -11.91 -19.14 4.94
CA GLN A 16 -13.19 -18.63 5.44
C GLN A 16 -13.17 -17.10 5.55
N ILE A 17 -12.10 -16.51 6.11
CA ILE A 17 -11.97 -15.04 6.22
C ILE A 17 -12.01 -14.40 4.83
N MET A 18 -11.27 -14.95 3.86
CA MET A 18 -11.26 -14.43 2.50
C MET A 18 -12.64 -14.50 1.83
N SER A 19 -13.39 -15.57 2.08
CA SER A 19 -14.76 -15.72 1.57
C SER A 19 -15.76 -14.81 2.27
N ASP A 20 -15.75 -14.75 3.60
CA ASP A 20 -16.79 -14.09 4.40
C ASP A 20 -16.58 -12.57 4.47
N GLU A 21 -15.34 -12.08 4.60
CA GLU A 21 -15.02 -10.66 4.77
C GLU A 21 -14.73 -9.96 3.44
N PHE A 22 -14.11 -10.67 2.50
CA PHE A 22 -13.66 -10.08 1.23
C PHE A 22 -14.44 -10.58 0.01
N GLU A 23 -15.35 -11.54 0.16
CA GLU A 23 -16.05 -12.20 -0.95
C GLU A 23 -15.10 -12.78 -2.02
N VAL A 24 -13.88 -13.16 -1.61
CA VAL A 24 -12.84 -13.70 -2.50
C VAL A 24 -12.66 -15.19 -2.26
N VAL A 25 -12.68 -15.96 -3.35
CA VAL A 25 -12.31 -17.37 -3.37
C VAL A 25 -10.87 -17.49 -3.89
N LEU A 26 -10.00 -18.11 -3.09
CA LEU A 26 -8.61 -18.40 -3.47
C LEU A 26 -8.53 -19.81 -4.07
N GLU A 27 -7.93 -19.92 -5.25
CA GLU A 27 -7.71 -21.19 -5.97
C GLU A 27 -6.21 -21.42 -6.30
N ASP A 28 -5.32 -20.62 -5.73
CA ASP A 28 -3.89 -20.56 -6.04
C ASP A 28 -2.99 -21.21 -4.97
N ASP A 29 -3.59 -21.92 -4.00
CA ASP A 29 -2.93 -22.54 -2.84
C ASP A 29 -2.12 -21.55 -1.96
N SER A 30 -2.36 -20.24 -2.09
CA SER A 30 -1.66 -19.22 -1.31
C SER A 30 -1.94 -19.33 0.20
N SER A 31 -3.17 -19.67 0.58
CA SER A 31 -3.59 -19.93 1.97
C SER A 31 -2.80 -21.07 2.62
N ALA A 32 -2.55 -22.15 1.87
CA ALA A 32 -1.78 -23.29 2.34
C ALA A 32 -0.31 -22.91 2.61
N ALA A 33 0.29 -22.13 1.71
CA ALA A 33 1.66 -21.65 1.87
C ALA A 33 1.81 -20.77 3.12
N VAL A 34 0.90 -19.80 3.31
CA VAL A 34 0.90 -18.91 4.48
C VAL A 34 0.67 -19.69 5.78
N SER A 35 -0.21 -20.70 5.77
CA SER A 35 -0.48 -21.53 6.94
C SER A 35 0.76 -22.30 7.42
N LYS A 36 1.54 -22.85 6.48
CA LYS A 36 2.83 -23.51 6.78
C LYS A 36 3.79 -22.57 7.48
N ASP A 37 3.92 -21.35 6.96
CA ASP A 37 4.83 -20.35 7.49
C ASP A 37 4.42 -19.90 8.90
N ILE A 38 3.11 -19.72 9.16
CA ILE A 38 2.60 -19.40 10.50
C ILE A 38 2.93 -20.51 11.50
N VAL A 39 2.67 -21.78 11.16
CA VAL A 39 2.96 -22.91 12.07
C VAL A 39 4.47 -23.02 12.32
N LYS A 40 5.30 -22.81 11.30
CA LYS A 40 6.76 -22.79 11.42
C LYS A 40 7.22 -21.67 12.36
N LEU A 41 6.68 -20.47 12.19
CA LEU A 41 6.98 -19.31 13.04
C LEU A 41 6.60 -19.57 14.49
N PHE A 42 5.40 -20.11 14.72
CA PHE A 42 4.91 -20.47 16.06
C PHE A 42 5.87 -21.44 16.76
N ARG A 43 6.31 -22.49 16.06
CA ARG A 43 7.26 -23.47 16.61
C ARG A 43 8.60 -22.83 16.96
N SER A 44 9.15 -22.03 16.05
CA SER A 44 10.40 -21.29 16.25
C SER A 44 10.36 -20.45 17.52
N VAL A 45 9.32 -19.62 17.64
CA VAL A 45 9.12 -18.73 18.79
C VAL A 45 8.92 -19.52 20.09
N CYS A 46 8.16 -20.61 20.06
CA CYS A 46 7.97 -21.49 21.22
C CYS A 46 9.28 -22.14 21.70
N THR A 47 10.25 -22.32 20.81
CA THR A 47 11.60 -22.82 21.15
C THR A 47 12.58 -21.71 21.57
N GLY A 48 12.13 -20.45 21.59
CA GLY A 48 12.97 -19.29 21.92
C GLY A 48 13.81 -18.77 20.74
N ASP A 49 13.57 -19.27 19.53
CA ASP A 49 14.24 -18.82 18.32
C ASP A 49 13.40 -17.77 17.59
N GLY A 50 13.82 -16.51 17.69
CA GLY A 50 13.18 -15.37 17.03
C GLY A 50 13.86 -14.94 15.73
N THR A 51 14.77 -15.74 15.17
CA THR A 51 15.51 -15.38 13.94
C THR A 51 14.57 -15.16 12.75
N LEU A 52 13.62 -16.08 12.53
CA LEU A 52 12.62 -15.98 11.46
C LEU A 52 11.75 -14.72 11.58
N VAL A 53 11.38 -14.32 12.80
CA VAL A 53 10.60 -13.08 13.02
C VAL A 53 11.40 -11.87 12.54
N LYS A 54 12.67 -11.77 12.97
CA LYS A 54 13.55 -10.65 12.60
C LYS A 54 13.84 -10.60 11.10
N GLU A 55 13.94 -11.75 10.45
CA GLU A 55 14.11 -11.82 9.00
C GLU A 55 12.89 -11.28 8.27
N LEU A 56 11.67 -11.65 8.71
CA LEU A 56 10.42 -11.13 8.15
C LEU A 56 10.27 -9.62 8.39
N GLU A 57 10.58 -9.13 9.59
CA GLU A 57 10.58 -7.69 9.90
C GLU A 57 11.56 -6.93 9.00
N ALA A 58 12.79 -7.44 8.84
CA ALA A 58 13.77 -6.82 7.95
C ALA A 58 13.36 -6.86 6.47
N GLN A 59 12.63 -7.89 6.04
CA GLN A 59 12.06 -7.92 4.69
C GLN A 59 10.95 -6.89 4.53
N ALA A 60 10.03 -6.78 5.49
CA ALA A 60 8.96 -5.79 5.51
C ALA A 60 9.50 -4.35 5.43
N GLU A 61 10.52 -4.03 6.23
CA GLU A 61 11.15 -2.70 6.20
C GLU A 61 11.83 -2.37 4.87
N ARG A 62 12.33 -3.37 4.12
CA ARG A 62 12.94 -3.14 2.79
C ARG A 62 11.93 -2.82 1.70
N ILE A 63 10.70 -3.31 1.86
CA ILE A 63 9.60 -3.12 0.89
C ILE A 63 8.62 -2.02 1.30
N LYS A 64 8.72 -1.51 2.53
CA LYS A 64 7.95 -0.37 3.02
C LYS A 64 8.10 0.84 2.10
N GLY A 65 7.00 1.48 1.73
CA GLY A 65 6.96 2.60 0.79
C GLY A 65 7.22 2.23 -0.68
N LYS A 66 7.33 0.94 -1.01
CA LYS A 66 7.41 0.47 -2.40
C LYS A 66 6.16 -0.31 -2.73
N THR A 67 5.44 0.09 -3.77
CA THR A 67 4.30 -0.68 -4.27
C THR A 67 4.82 -2.01 -4.80
N PRO A 68 4.44 -3.16 -4.20
CA PRO A 68 4.84 -4.46 -4.72
C PRO A 68 4.29 -4.61 -6.13
N GLN A 69 5.18 -4.88 -7.09
CA GLN A 69 4.77 -5.18 -8.47
C GLN A 69 4.27 -6.63 -8.48
N TYR A 70 2.96 -6.81 -8.47
CA TYR A 70 2.33 -8.11 -8.69
C TYR A 70 1.56 -8.07 -10.00
N GLU A 71 1.69 -9.12 -10.80
CA GLU A 71 0.84 -9.29 -11.99
C GLU A 71 -0.56 -9.70 -11.52
N VAL A 72 -1.47 -8.73 -11.45
CA VAL A 72 -2.90 -9.01 -11.38
C VAL A 72 -3.27 -9.69 -12.71
N GLY A 73 -3.73 -10.94 -12.65
CA GLY A 73 -4.26 -11.63 -13.83
C GLY A 73 -5.29 -10.75 -14.56
N ALA A 74 -5.15 -10.65 -15.88
CA ALA A 74 -5.89 -9.72 -16.74
C ALA A 74 -7.41 -9.78 -16.50
N GLY A 75 -7.93 -8.85 -15.68
CA GLY A 75 -9.34 -8.84 -15.32
C GLY A 75 -9.77 -7.71 -14.38
N SER A 76 -8.87 -7.17 -13.55
CA SER A 76 -9.21 -6.03 -12.70
C SER A 76 -8.74 -4.72 -13.32
N GLY A 77 -9.65 -4.04 -14.02
CA GLY A 77 -9.49 -2.64 -14.40
C GLY A 77 -9.67 -1.74 -13.19
N SER A 78 -8.72 -1.80 -12.25
CA SER A 78 -8.73 -0.95 -11.07
C SER A 78 -7.73 0.19 -11.26
N ASP A 79 -8.30 1.31 -11.70
CA ASP A 79 -7.71 2.65 -11.70
C ASP A 79 -7.54 3.09 -10.24
N TRP A 80 -6.55 2.55 -9.55
CA TRP A 80 -6.11 3.09 -8.26
C TRP A 80 -5.24 4.32 -8.58
N GLU A 81 -5.88 5.47 -8.83
CA GLU A 81 -5.21 6.76 -8.66
C GLU A 81 -4.89 6.91 -7.17
N ASP A 82 -3.62 6.69 -6.82
CA ASP A 82 -3.08 6.87 -5.48
C ASP A 82 -2.79 8.36 -5.27
N GLU A 83 -3.71 9.07 -4.61
CA GLU A 83 -3.43 10.38 -4.01
C GLU A 83 -2.54 10.16 -2.78
N ASP A 84 -1.23 10.14 -3.04
CA ASP A 84 -0.15 10.15 -2.04
C ASP A 84 -0.21 11.45 -1.22
N ASP A 85 -0.93 11.42 -0.10
CA ASP A 85 -0.83 12.42 0.96
C ASP A 85 0.43 12.11 1.78
N GLU A 86 1.53 12.80 1.43
CA GLU A 86 2.82 12.75 2.12
C GLU A 86 2.65 13.07 3.62
N ASP A 87 2.58 12.04 4.47
CA ASP A 87 2.69 12.17 5.92
C ASP A 87 4.12 12.58 6.31
N GLY A 88 4.35 13.90 6.28
CA GLY A 88 5.59 14.53 6.67
C GLY A 88 5.78 14.56 8.18
N GLU A 89 6.52 13.58 8.73
CA GLU A 89 7.13 13.70 10.05
C GLU A 89 8.58 13.17 10.06
N SER A 90 9.54 14.09 10.12
CA SER A 90 10.68 13.91 11.04
C SER A 90 11.35 15.25 11.34
N GLY A 91 11.47 15.56 12.63
CA GLY A 91 12.15 16.74 13.13
C GLY A 91 13.66 16.56 13.35
N SER A 92 14.29 17.74 13.44
CA SER A 92 15.52 18.13 14.14
C SER A 92 16.90 17.74 13.59
N GLU A 93 17.64 18.84 13.37
CA GLU A 93 19.05 19.09 13.70
C GLU A 93 20.17 18.77 12.70
N ASP A 94 20.68 19.88 12.15
CA ASP A 94 22.10 20.26 11.99
C ASP A 94 22.98 19.47 11.01
N GLY A 95 23.41 20.15 9.94
CA GLY A 95 24.32 19.58 8.95
C GLY A 95 24.42 20.41 7.68
N GLU A 96 25.04 21.58 7.81
CA GLU A 96 25.57 22.41 6.73
C GLU A 96 26.15 21.65 5.53
N GLY A 97 25.51 21.79 4.36
CA GLY A 97 25.95 21.22 3.08
C GLY A 97 25.17 21.81 1.91
N GLU A 98 25.80 22.77 1.23
CA GLU A 98 25.31 23.42 0.02
C GLU A 98 24.99 22.39 -1.08
N GLY A 99 23.74 22.37 -1.57
CA GLY A 99 23.31 21.50 -2.65
C GLY A 99 21.91 21.84 -3.15
N ASP A 100 21.83 22.83 -4.04
CA ASP A 100 20.76 23.12 -5.01
C ASP A 100 19.34 22.61 -4.68
N VAL A 101 18.65 23.31 -3.78
CA VAL A 101 17.18 23.20 -3.65
C VAL A 101 16.51 24.06 -4.73
N PRO A 102 15.62 23.50 -5.58
CA PRO A 102 14.90 24.30 -6.56
C PRO A 102 14.01 25.32 -5.84
N GLN A 103 14.32 26.61 -6.02
CA GLN A 103 13.51 27.70 -5.48
C GLN A 103 12.10 27.63 -6.08
N LEU A 104 11.10 27.70 -5.20
CA LEU A 104 9.70 27.88 -5.55
C LEU A 104 9.58 29.15 -6.38
N LEU A 105 9.37 29.03 -7.70
CA LEU A 105 9.10 30.19 -8.53
C LEU A 105 7.83 30.86 -8.01
N ASP A 106 7.97 32.09 -7.50
CA ASP A 106 6.85 32.97 -7.29
C ASP A 106 6.04 33.03 -8.58
N ARG A 107 4.77 32.60 -8.52
CA ARG A 107 3.79 32.67 -9.62
C ARG A 107 3.40 34.12 -9.93
N SER A 108 4.37 35.01 -10.08
CA SER A 108 4.16 36.42 -10.45
C SER A 108 4.20 36.65 -11.96
N GLY A 109 4.28 35.60 -12.78
CA GLY A 109 4.23 35.74 -14.24
C GLY A 109 3.73 34.51 -14.96
N GLY A 110 2.43 34.47 -15.29
CA GLY A 110 1.91 33.51 -16.27
C GLY A 110 0.47 33.09 -16.02
N GLY A 111 -0.48 33.86 -16.59
CA GLY A 111 -1.85 33.42 -16.87
C GLY A 111 -2.71 33.10 -15.64
N GLY A 112 -3.49 34.08 -15.18
CA GLY A 112 -4.55 33.83 -14.21
C GLY A 112 -5.43 32.68 -14.69
N ARG A 113 -5.60 31.65 -13.84
CA ARG A 113 -6.64 30.64 -14.06
C ARG A 113 -7.96 31.39 -13.96
N GLU A 114 -8.60 31.65 -15.10
CA GLU A 114 -9.96 32.22 -15.14
C GLU A 114 -10.85 31.33 -14.27
N GLU A 115 -11.54 31.93 -13.31
CA GLU A 115 -12.50 31.22 -12.48
C GLU A 115 -13.58 30.61 -13.38
N PRO A 116 -14.02 29.36 -13.11
CA PRO A 116 -15.04 28.70 -13.91
C PRO A 116 -16.33 29.52 -13.91
N GLU A 117 -16.74 29.99 -15.09
CA GLU A 117 -18.02 30.69 -15.24
C GLU A 117 -19.18 29.74 -14.96
N VAL A 118 -19.99 30.10 -13.96
CA VAL A 118 -21.22 29.38 -13.57
C VAL A 118 -22.42 30.07 -14.24
N ASP A 119 -23.34 29.30 -14.81
CA ASP A 119 -24.59 29.82 -15.38
C ASP A 119 -25.68 30.10 -14.32
N GLU A 120 -26.82 30.66 -14.75
CA GLU A 120 -27.96 30.98 -13.88
C GLU A 120 -28.58 29.73 -13.23
N ASP A 121 -28.29 28.53 -13.76
CA ASP A 121 -28.73 27.24 -13.23
C ASP A 121 -27.70 26.61 -12.27
N GLY A 122 -26.56 27.28 -12.02
CA GLY A 122 -25.54 26.83 -11.07
C GLY A 122 -24.53 25.82 -11.62
N PHE A 123 -24.48 25.60 -12.94
CA PHE A 123 -23.55 24.68 -13.58
C PHE A 123 -22.34 25.39 -14.18
N THR A 124 -21.16 24.76 -14.08
CA THR A 124 -19.92 25.26 -14.69
C THR A 124 -19.93 25.08 -16.21
N LYS A 125 -19.74 26.17 -16.96
CA LYS A 125 -19.78 26.15 -18.43
C LYS A 125 -18.56 25.45 -19.03
N VAL A 126 -18.81 24.48 -19.91
CA VAL A 126 -17.76 23.80 -20.70
C VAL A 126 -17.41 24.62 -21.94
N LYS A 127 -16.18 25.14 -22.02
CA LYS A 127 -15.66 25.82 -23.22
C LYS A 127 -15.27 24.77 -24.27
N LYS A 128 -15.78 24.88 -25.50
CA LYS A 128 -15.51 23.93 -26.60
C LYS A 128 -14.13 24.23 -27.20
N GLY A 129 -13.18 23.30 -27.04
CA GLY A 129 -11.84 23.39 -27.63
C GLY A 129 -11.89 23.38 -29.16
N ARG A 130 -11.19 24.31 -29.80
CA ARG A 130 -11.08 24.39 -31.26
C ARG A 130 -10.13 23.29 -31.74
N ARG A 131 -10.61 22.39 -32.60
CA ARG A 131 -9.78 21.44 -33.35
C ARG A 131 -8.97 22.17 -34.41
#